data_AF-I1D3M6-F1
#
_entry.id   AF-I1D3M6-F1
#
_cell.length_a   1.000
_cell.length_b   1.000
_cell.length_c   1.000
_cell.angle_alpha   90.00
_cell.angle_beta   90.00
_cell.angle_gamma   90.00
#
_symmetry.space_group_name_H-M   'P 1'
#
loop_
_entity.id
_entity.type
_entity.pdbx_description
1 polymer ?
#
loop_
_entity_poly.entity_id
_entity_poly.type
_entity_poly.pdbx_seq_one_letter_code
_entity_poly.pdbx_strand_id
1 'polypeptide(L)'
;MAKGRAPIGIMEGDPVEQNRVWADVINVVSFSVPVDWSQVVITYRAVGDHTELVTMVRRATNGDLYPWQPPEEVSELLAELRAGMYRRGRGTWFQVTTHIHLNSECDYRYTWDDRPSWDREPPVSALLRELELFPRDESMVPAWLADAVGRPTIAMLGGEKDSLRRAEEAVAELGLDPRLARVGEVADGAWCLVREDGRWHVFLAHGEQRRASVAFDSAAEATRYFVGNLYLHREAFRDELPPDAKRHIDEWPIQPLGGDIKLTLYKGKRLVTLPPGTELDRYGDPSGNTLYAAGTEFPYRSHPESRARDEYHVYRLRYAVRALTGTAVPWFDQPGGGVAFLLERPVADLVAEGVLEEIPHPTLRPPAPSAS
;
A
#
# COMPACT_ATOMS: atom_id res chain seq x y z
N MET A 1 28.79 33.23 -26.26
CA MET A 1 28.54 31.85 -25.81
C MET A 1 27.81 31.91 -24.47
N ALA A 2 26.67 31.21 -24.43
CA ALA A 2 25.79 30.84 -23.31
C ALA A 2 25.85 31.64 -21.99
N LYS A 3 24.84 32.51 -21.77
CA LYS A 3 24.35 32.85 -20.43
C LYS A 3 23.46 31.69 -19.96
N GLY A 4 23.84 31.06 -18.85
CA GLY A 4 23.14 29.94 -18.25
C GLY A 4 21.72 30.33 -17.80
N ARG A 5 20.75 29.52 -18.21
CA ARG A 5 19.36 29.55 -17.75
C ARG A 5 19.35 28.97 -16.33
N ALA A 6 18.96 29.76 -15.33
CA ALA A 6 18.73 29.28 -13.98
C ALA A 6 17.49 28.35 -13.95
N PRO A 7 17.46 27.33 -13.09
CA PRO A 7 16.38 26.36 -13.05
C PRO A 7 15.10 26.98 -12.46
N ILE A 8 13.96 26.62 -13.04
CA ILE A 8 12.62 27.04 -12.62
C ILE A 8 12.32 26.34 -11.28
N GLY A 9 12.61 27.03 -10.19
CA GLY A 9 12.23 26.63 -8.84
C GLY A 9 10.76 26.93 -8.60
N ILE A 10 10.00 25.85 -8.36
CA ILE A 10 8.70 25.73 -7.67
C ILE A 10 8.16 27.08 -7.13
N MET A 11 7.19 27.65 -7.85
CA MET A 11 6.44 28.83 -7.45
C MET A 11 5.56 28.54 -6.23
N GLU A 12 5.89 29.16 -5.10
CA GLU A 12 4.86 29.66 -4.18
C GLU A 12 3.95 30.57 -4.99
N GLY A 13 2.62 30.37 -4.94
CA GLY A 13 1.64 31.00 -5.85
C GLY A 13 2.01 32.43 -6.19
N ASP A 14 2.41 32.66 -7.45
CA ASP A 14 3.01 33.91 -7.88
C ASP A 14 1.97 35.03 -7.73
N PRO A 15 2.20 36.03 -6.86
CA PRO A 15 1.29 37.17 -6.71
C PRO A 15 1.00 37.86 -8.04
N VAL A 16 1.95 37.82 -8.99
CA VAL A 16 1.78 38.38 -10.33
C VAL A 16 0.74 37.58 -11.14
N GLU A 17 0.77 36.25 -11.05
CA GLU A 17 -0.18 35.37 -11.74
C GLU A 17 -1.58 35.48 -11.14
N GLN A 18 -1.68 35.52 -9.80
CA GLN A 18 -2.94 35.78 -9.10
C GLN A 18 -3.55 37.14 -9.53
N ASN A 19 -2.74 38.19 -9.57
CA ASN A 19 -3.21 39.53 -9.97
C ASN A 19 -3.64 39.57 -11.43
N ARG A 20 -2.96 38.83 -12.32
CA ARG A 20 -3.36 38.70 -13.73
C ARG A 20 -4.74 38.08 -13.85
N VAL A 21 -4.97 36.93 -13.21
CA VAL A 21 -6.26 36.23 -13.32
C VAL A 21 -7.40 37.09 -12.76
N TRP A 22 -7.17 37.82 -11.66
CA TRP A 22 -8.17 38.78 -11.17
C TRP A 22 -8.45 39.93 -12.12
N ALA A 23 -7.43 40.48 -12.79
CA ALA A 23 -7.63 41.51 -13.81
C ALA A 23 -8.51 40.97 -14.97
N ASP A 24 -8.26 39.74 -15.40
CA ASP A 24 -9.06 39.08 -16.44
C ASP A 24 -10.52 38.87 -15.99
N VAL A 25 -10.74 38.42 -14.74
CA VAL A 25 -12.09 38.31 -14.15
C VAL A 25 -12.80 39.66 -14.10
N ILE A 26 -12.12 40.72 -13.61
CA ILE A 26 -12.69 42.07 -13.51
C ILE A 26 -13.08 42.59 -14.89
N ASN A 27 -12.24 42.35 -15.90
CA ASN A 27 -12.52 42.74 -17.28
C ASN A 27 -13.78 42.03 -17.80
N VAL A 28 -13.83 40.70 -17.74
CA VAL A 28 -14.98 39.93 -18.23
C VAL A 28 -16.28 40.35 -17.53
N VAL A 29 -16.24 40.53 -16.21
CA VAL A 29 -17.41 40.96 -15.42
C VAL A 29 -17.85 42.37 -15.83
N SER A 30 -16.92 43.33 -15.89
CA SER A 30 -17.22 44.73 -16.19
C SER A 30 -17.77 44.93 -17.60
N PHE A 31 -17.35 44.12 -18.57
CA PHE A 31 -17.87 44.16 -19.94
C PHE A 31 -19.21 43.45 -20.12
N SER A 32 -19.58 42.55 -19.21
CA SER A 32 -20.74 41.65 -19.39
C SER A 32 -21.91 41.95 -18.46
N VAL A 33 -21.67 42.68 -17.37
CA VAL A 33 -22.71 43.05 -16.42
C VAL A 33 -23.77 43.96 -17.09
N PRO A 34 -25.07 43.78 -16.81
CA PRO A 34 -26.11 44.63 -17.37
C PRO A 34 -25.94 46.11 -17.01
N VAL A 35 -26.55 46.99 -17.81
CA VAL A 35 -26.64 48.42 -17.49
C VAL A 35 -27.31 48.65 -16.13
N ASP A 36 -26.99 49.78 -15.47
CA ASP A 36 -27.45 50.11 -14.11
C ASP A 36 -26.90 49.17 -13.02
N TRP A 37 -25.60 49.25 -12.76
CA TRP A 37 -24.93 48.52 -11.70
C TRP A 37 -23.94 49.42 -10.93
N SER A 38 -23.75 49.12 -9.65
CA SER A 38 -22.76 49.79 -8.77
C SER A 38 -21.76 48.83 -8.16
N GLN A 39 -22.15 47.57 -7.97
CA GLN A 39 -21.31 46.51 -7.41
C GLN A 39 -21.75 45.14 -7.93
N VAL A 40 -20.81 44.24 -8.16
CA VAL A 40 -21.04 42.81 -8.39
C VAL A 40 -20.42 42.03 -7.23
N VAL A 41 -21.21 41.16 -6.60
CA VAL A 41 -20.75 40.26 -5.55
C VAL A 41 -20.75 38.85 -6.12
N ILE A 42 -19.58 38.22 -6.14
CA ILE A 42 -19.41 36.85 -6.62
C ILE A 42 -19.00 35.98 -5.43
N THR A 43 -19.69 34.86 -5.25
CA THR A 43 -19.27 33.77 -4.37
C THR A 43 -19.06 32.54 -5.22
N TYR A 44 -17.81 32.12 -5.33
CA TYR A 44 -17.41 30.89 -6.01
C TYR A 44 -16.97 29.86 -5.00
N ARG A 45 -17.51 28.65 -5.10
CA ARG A 45 -17.18 27.51 -4.23
C ARG A 45 -16.80 26.32 -5.11
N ALA A 46 -15.75 25.60 -4.73
CA ALA A 46 -15.31 24.44 -5.50
C ALA A 46 -14.68 23.37 -4.61
N VAL A 47 -15.01 22.11 -4.91
CA VAL A 47 -14.38 20.91 -4.33
C VAL A 47 -14.36 19.81 -5.39
N GLY A 48 -13.16 19.37 -5.79
CA GLY A 48 -13.01 18.44 -6.90
C GLY A 48 -13.62 18.99 -8.19
N ASP A 49 -14.60 18.27 -8.72
CA ASP A 49 -15.41 18.62 -9.90
C ASP A 49 -16.76 19.26 -9.57
N HIS A 50 -17.09 19.45 -8.28
CA HIS A 50 -18.31 20.15 -7.85
C HIS A 50 -18.03 21.65 -7.67
N THR A 51 -18.71 22.49 -8.46
CA THR A 51 -18.53 23.95 -8.45
C THR A 51 -19.87 24.69 -8.35
N GLU A 52 -19.90 25.77 -7.57
CA GLU A 52 -21.02 26.70 -7.48
C GLU A 52 -20.52 28.13 -7.75
N LEU A 53 -21.21 28.87 -8.60
CA LEU A 53 -20.94 30.28 -8.87
C LEU A 53 -22.23 31.08 -8.64
N VAL A 54 -22.31 31.75 -7.49
CA VAL A 54 -23.44 32.61 -7.12
C VAL A 54 -23.03 34.05 -7.32
N THR A 55 -23.75 34.78 -8.17
CA THR A 55 -23.45 36.18 -8.46
C THR A 55 -24.68 37.07 -8.25
N MET A 56 -24.48 38.16 -7.51
CA MET A 56 -25.50 39.17 -7.23
C MET A 56 -25.01 40.53 -7.72
N VAL A 57 -25.85 41.26 -8.44
CA VAL A 57 -25.56 42.61 -8.92
C VAL A 57 -26.37 43.61 -8.11
N ARG A 58 -25.70 44.64 -7.59
CA ARG A 58 -26.33 45.80 -6.96
C ARG A 58 -26.62 46.86 -8.01
N ARG A 59 -27.88 47.27 -8.13
CA ARG A 59 -28.28 48.38 -9.01
C ARG A 59 -27.68 49.71 -8.54
N ALA A 60 -27.33 50.60 -9.47
CA ALA A 60 -26.88 51.94 -9.11
C ALA A 60 -28.06 52.87 -8.76
N THR A 61 -29.21 52.67 -9.40
CA THR A 61 -30.39 53.51 -9.26
C THR A 61 -31.07 53.41 -7.90
N ASN A 62 -31.28 52.20 -7.38
CA ASN A 62 -32.05 51.96 -6.17
C ASN A 62 -31.31 51.12 -5.10
N GLY A 63 -30.14 50.57 -5.44
CA GLY A 63 -29.34 49.75 -4.52
C GLY A 63 -29.85 48.32 -4.32
N ASP A 64 -30.89 47.87 -5.02
CA ASP A 64 -31.39 46.50 -4.89
C ASP A 64 -30.39 45.47 -5.44
N LEU A 65 -30.39 44.28 -4.84
CA LEU A 65 -29.63 43.13 -5.31
C LEU A 65 -30.51 42.23 -6.17
N TYR A 66 -29.98 41.79 -7.32
CA TYR A 66 -30.62 40.79 -8.16
C TYR A 66 -29.60 39.74 -8.64
N PRO A 67 -30.02 38.47 -8.81
CA PRO A 67 -29.14 37.44 -9.32
C PRO A 67 -28.78 37.73 -10.78
N TRP A 68 -27.53 37.46 -11.14
CA TRP A 68 -27.04 37.56 -12.51
C TRP A 68 -26.16 36.37 -12.81
N GLN A 69 -26.20 35.88 -14.04
CA GLN A 69 -25.34 34.80 -14.50
C GLN A 69 -24.23 35.40 -15.38
N PRO A 70 -22.97 35.42 -14.89
CA PRO A 70 -21.85 35.89 -15.69
C PRO A 70 -21.51 34.89 -16.81
N PRO A 71 -20.69 35.31 -17.79
CA PRO A 71 -20.10 34.39 -18.77
C PRO A 71 -19.31 33.25 -18.10
N GLU A 72 -19.26 32.08 -18.75
CA GLU A 72 -18.61 30.85 -18.24
C GLU A 72 -17.12 31.05 -17.99
N GLU A 73 -16.49 31.94 -18.75
CA GLU A 73 -15.10 32.35 -18.62
C GLU A 73 -14.75 32.80 -17.20
N VAL A 74 -15.70 33.39 -16.46
CA VAL A 74 -15.48 33.76 -15.05
C VAL A 74 -15.23 32.53 -14.18
N SER A 75 -16.01 31.46 -14.35
CA SER A 75 -15.77 30.21 -13.60
C SER A 75 -14.48 29.51 -14.02
N GLU A 76 -14.11 29.56 -15.30
CA GLU A 76 -12.85 28.99 -15.80
C GLU A 76 -11.63 29.71 -15.21
N LEU A 77 -11.63 31.04 -15.20
CA LEU A 77 -10.58 31.85 -14.59
C LEU A 77 -10.47 31.61 -13.09
N LEU A 78 -11.59 31.47 -12.37
CA LEU A 78 -11.56 31.17 -10.95
C LEU A 78 -11.06 29.74 -10.66
N ALA A 79 -11.33 28.77 -11.54
CA ALA A 79 -10.76 27.43 -11.45
C ALA A 79 -9.24 27.44 -11.73
N GLU A 80 -8.78 28.22 -12.71
CA GLU A 80 -7.36 28.45 -12.98
C GLU A 80 -6.66 29.06 -11.76
N LEU A 81 -7.24 30.11 -11.18
CA LEU A 81 -6.73 30.75 -9.97
C LEU A 81 -6.62 29.74 -8.82
N ARG A 82 -7.64 28.89 -8.65
CA ARG A 82 -7.67 27.85 -7.63
C ARG A 82 -6.54 26.84 -7.82
N ALA A 83 -6.29 26.42 -9.05
CA ALA A 83 -5.21 25.51 -9.39
C ALA A 83 -3.83 26.16 -9.18
N GLY A 84 -3.63 27.40 -9.62
CA GLY A 84 -2.39 28.15 -9.45
C GLY A 84 -2.06 28.48 -7.99
N MET A 85 -3.07 28.56 -7.12
CA MET A 85 -2.90 28.76 -5.69
C MET A 85 -2.70 27.46 -4.88
N TYR A 86 -2.67 26.30 -5.53
CA TYR A 86 -2.36 25.04 -4.87
C TYR A 86 -0.98 25.08 -4.22
N ARG A 87 -0.92 24.63 -2.96
CA ARG A 87 0.33 24.45 -2.22
C ARG A 87 0.49 22.98 -1.86
N ARG A 88 1.64 22.40 -2.23
CA ARG A 88 1.97 21.00 -1.93
C ARG A 88 1.82 20.69 -0.44
N GLY A 89 1.16 19.57 -0.12
CA GLY A 89 0.87 19.17 1.26
C GLY A 89 -0.20 20.01 1.99
N ARG A 90 -0.53 21.21 1.49
CA ARG A 90 -1.54 22.10 2.09
C ARG A 90 -2.91 22.01 1.41
N GLY A 91 -2.92 21.76 0.09
CA GLY A 91 -4.10 21.88 -0.75
C GLY A 91 -4.30 23.29 -1.30
N THR A 92 -5.53 23.58 -1.73
CA THR A 92 -5.97 24.91 -2.20
C THR A 92 -7.20 25.37 -1.41
N TRP A 93 -7.72 26.55 -1.71
CA TRP A 93 -8.93 27.10 -1.08
C TRP A 93 -10.22 26.46 -1.63
N PHE A 94 -11.32 26.56 -0.88
CA PHE A 94 -12.64 25.99 -1.23
C PHE A 94 -13.68 27.03 -1.63
N GLN A 95 -13.51 28.29 -1.18
CA GLN A 95 -14.39 29.38 -1.55
C GLN A 95 -13.60 30.67 -1.75
N VAL A 96 -14.06 31.49 -2.68
CA VAL A 96 -13.71 32.91 -2.74
C VAL A 96 -14.97 33.76 -2.83
N THR A 97 -15.01 34.82 -2.04
CA THR A 97 -16.03 35.88 -2.13
C THR A 97 -15.35 37.15 -2.58
N THR A 98 -15.86 37.77 -3.65
CA THR A 98 -15.31 39.01 -4.20
C THR A 98 -16.39 40.07 -4.44
N HIS A 99 -15.98 41.32 -4.28
CA HIS A 99 -16.78 42.53 -4.50
C HIS A 99 -16.10 43.37 -5.58
N ILE A 100 -16.71 43.46 -6.75
CA ILE A 100 -16.22 44.25 -7.88
C ILE A 100 -17.05 45.51 -8.00
N HIS A 101 -16.41 46.67 -7.96
CA HIS A 101 -17.04 47.98 -8.00
C HIS A 101 -16.96 48.61 -9.40
N LEU A 102 -17.83 49.59 -9.67
CA LEU A 102 -17.88 50.28 -10.97
C LEU A 102 -16.56 50.95 -11.38
N ASN A 103 -15.76 51.38 -10.41
CA ASN A 103 -14.42 51.95 -10.61
C ASN A 103 -13.32 50.89 -10.81
N SER A 104 -13.69 49.62 -10.99
CA SER A 104 -12.79 48.46 -11.09
C SER A 104 -12.00 48.15 -9.82
N GLU A 105 -12.32 48.76 -8.68
CA GLU A 105 -11.83 48.29 -7.38
C GLU A 105 -12.42 46.90 -7.09
N CYS A 106 -11.59 46.02 -6.54
CA CYS A 106 -11.93 44.63 -6.29
C CYS A 106 -11.33 44.18 -4.96
N ASP A 107 -12.19 43.71 -4.06
CA ASP A 107 -11.81 43.08 -2.80
C ASP A 107 -12.21 41.61 -2.85
N TYR A 108 -11.30 40.71 -2.46
CA TYR A 108 -11.56 39.27 -2.42
C TYR A 108 -11.09 38.62 -1.13
N ARG A 109 -11.79 37.57 -0.71
CA ARG A 109 -11.48 36.77 0.48
C ARG A 109 -11.61 35.29 0.19
N TYR A 110 -10.57 34.54 0.54
CA TYR A 110 -10.54 33.08 0.39
C TYR A 110 -10.87 32.36 1.70
N THR A 111 -11.61 31.26 1.58
CA THR A 111 -11.82 30.29 2.66
C THR A 111 -11.04 29.03 2.35
N TRP A 112 -10.08 28.70 3.21
CA TRP A 112 -9.14 27.59 2.99
C TRP A 112 -9.52 26.30 3.71
N ASP A 113 -10.10 26.41 4.91
CA ASP A 113 -10.29 25.27 5.79
C ASP A 113 -11.74 25.12 6.25
N ASP A 114 -12.49 26.21 6.37
CA ASP A 114 -13.90 26.13 6.76
C ASP A 114 -14.75 25.52 5.65
N ARG A 115 -15.77 24.74 6.06
CA ARG A 115 -16.74 24.15 5.14
C ARG A 115 -17.53 25.26 4.44
N PRO A 116 -17.53 25.34 3.11
CA PRO A 116 -18.39 26.28 2.40
C PRO A 116 -19.86 25.98 2.68
N SER A 117 -20.69 27.01 2.71
CA SER A 117 -22.14 26.87 2.80
C SER A 117 -22.70 26.49 1.42
N TRP A 118 -22.56 25.22 1.05
CA TRP A 118 -23.01 24.69 -0.24
C TRP A 118 -24.52 24.86 -0.45
N ASP A 119 -24.91 25.27 -1.66
CA ASP A 119 -26.32 25.30 -2.06
C ASP A 119 -26.82 23.86 -2.32
N ARG A 120 -25.96 23.03 -2.91
CA ARG A 120 -26.16 21.58 -3.04
C ARG A 120 -24.96 20.84 -2.46
N GLU A 121 -25.24 19.93 -1.52
CA GLU A 121 -24.20 19.13 -0.88
C GLU A 121 -23.36 18.37 -1.93
N PRO A 122 -22.02 18.54 -1.92
CA PRO A 122 -21.14 17.84 -2.84
C PRO A 122 -21.21 16.32 -2.64
N PRO A 123 -21.22 15.52 -3.72
CA PRO A 123 -21.13 14.07 -3.59
C PRO A 123 -19.74 13.67 -3.08
N VAL A 124 -19.65 12.52 -2.41
CA VAL A 124 -18.36 11.99 -1.92
C VAL A 124 -17.33 11.85 -3.04
N SER A 125 -17.74 11.51 -4.27
CA SER A 125 -16.84 11.44 -5.42
C SER A 125 -16.10 12.74 -5.69
N ALA A 126 -16.76 13.90 -5.52
CA ALA A 126 -16.13 15.21 -5.67
C ALA A 126 -15.11 15.47 -4.56
N LEU A 127 -15.42 15.04 -3.33
CA LEU A 127 -14.51 15.14 -2.19
C LEU A 127 -13.26 14.27 -2.37
N LEU A 128 -13.41 13.08 -2.96
CA LEU A 128 -12.26 12.22 -3.33
C LEU A 128 -11.43 12.88 -4.42
N ARG A 129 -12.11 13.40 -5.46
CA ARG A 129 -11.46 14.07 -6.58
C ARG A 129 -10.67 15.29 -6.13
N GLU A 130 -11.15 16.02 -5.13
CA GLU A 130 -10.43 17.11 -4.48
C GLU A 130 -9.08 16.68 -3.92
N LEU A 131 -9.04 15.57 -3.18
CA LEU A 131 -7.82 15.07 -2.55
C LEU A 131 -6.82 14.51 -3.58
N GLU A 132 -7.32 14.02 -4.72
CA GLU A 132 -6.49 13.60 -5.85
C GLU A 132 -5.86 14.79 -6.58
N LEU A 133 -6.67 15.83 -6.86
CA LEU A 133 -6.23 17.03 -7.60
C LEU A 133 -5.34 17.93 -6.74
N PHE A 134 -5.67 18.07 -5.46
CA PHE A 134 -4.98 18.93 -4.52
C PHE A 134 -4.56 18.15 -3.26
N PRO A 135 -3.58 17.22 -3.38
CA PRO A 135 -3.15 16.40 -2.26
C PRO A 135 -2.71 17.22 -1.05
N ARG A 136 -3.18 16.77 0.12
CA ARG A 136 -2.93 17.38 1.42
C ARG A 136 -2.26 16.37 2.34
N ASP A 137 -1.28 16.83 3.11
CA ASP A 137 -0.79 16.09 4.27
C ASP A 137 -1.95 15.93 5.26
N GLU A 138 -1.94 14.86 6.05
CA GLU A 138 -3.07 14.45 6.89
C GLU A 138 -3.46 15.53 7.89
N SER A 139 -2.46 16.23 8.44
CA SER A 139 -2.69 17.35 9.36
C SER A 139 -3.30 18.59 8.70
N MET A 140 -3.30 18.65 7.36
CA MET A 140 -3.79 19.78 6.58
C MET A 140 -5.15 19.49 5.92
N VAL A 141 -5.70 18.29 6.12
CA VAL A 141 -7.07 17.97 5.70
C VAL A 141 -8.05 18.58 6.70
N PRO A 142 -8.98 19.46 6.27
CA PRO A 142 -9.97 20.02 7.17
C PRO A 142 -10.88 18.95 7.78
N ALA A 143 -11.30 19.17 9.04
CA ALA A 143 -12.11 18.20 9.78
C ALA A 143 -13.39 17.79 9.05
N TRP A 144 -14.11 18.75 8.45
CA TRP A 144 -15.35 18.47 7.71
C TRP A 144 -15.11 17.56 6.50
N LEU A 145 -13.97 17.69 5.83
CA LEU A 145 -13.60 16.86 4.69
C LEU A 145 -13.19 15.47 5.17
N ALA A 146 -12.41 15.43 6.25
CA ALA A 146 -11.98 14.18 6.88
C ALA A 146 -13.15 13.33 7.39
N ASP A 147 -14.14 13.97 8.03
CA ASP A 147 -15.35 13.32 8.53
C ASP A 147 -16.19 12.73 7.39
N ALA A 148 -16.23 13.41 6.23
CA ALA A 148 -17.01 12.98 5.07
C ALA A 148 -16.37 11.80 4.31
N VAL A 149 -15.05 11.78 4.12
CA VAL A 149 -14.37 10.73 3.33
C VAL A 149 -13.76 9.61 4.17
N GLY A 150 -13.55 9.85 5.46
CA GLY A 150 -12.98 8.90 6.41
C GLY A 150 -11.45 8.84 6.43
N ARG A 151 -10.91 8.50 7.61
CA ARG A 151 -9.45 8.39 7.86
C ARG A 151 -8.72 7.40 6.93
N PRO A 152 -9.25 6.20 6.60
CA PRO A 152 -8.55 5.28 5.70
C PRO A 152 -8.30 5.88 4.32
N THR A 153 -9.30 6.58 3.78
CA THR A 153 -9.20 7.27 2.49
C THR A 153 -8.12 8.35 2.50
N ILE A 154 -8.10 9.19 3.55
CA ILE A 154 -7.07 10.22 3.73
C ILE A 154 -5.68 9.58 3.79
N ALA A 155 -5.53 8.47 4.52
CA ALA A 155 -4.24 7.79 4.60
C ALA A 155 -3.81 7.17 3.26
N MET A 156 -4.75 6.69 2.45
CA MET A 156 -4.47 6.13 1.13
C MET A 156 -4.15 7.19 0.08
N LEU A 157 -4.83 8.32 0.09
CA LEU A 157 -4.59 9.44 -0.85
C LEU A 157 -3.54 10.43 -0.35
N GLY A 158 -3.01 10.21 0.85
CA GLY A 158 -2.32 11.20 1.67
C GLY A 158 -1.20 11.96 0.97
N GLY A 159 -0.90 13.12 1.56
CA GLY A 159 0.12 14.04 1.06
C GLY A 159 1.52 13.44 0.99
N GLU A 160 2.39 14.19 0.34
CA GLU A 160 3.78 13.84 0.11
C GLU A 160 4.54 13.60 1.40
N LYS A 161 4.41 14.48 2.39
CA LYS A 161 5.16 14.38 3.64
C LYS A 161 4.80 13.12 4.41
N ASP A 162 3.50 12.84 4.52
CA ASP A 162 3.03 11.64 5.21
C ASP A 162 3.36 10.35 4.47
N SER A 163 3.36 10.39 3.13
CA SER A 163 3.76 9.25 2.31
C SER A 163 5.24 8.90 2.50
N LEU A 164 6.12 9.90 2.58
CA LEU A 164 7.55 9.68 2.83
C LEU A 164 7.81 9.21 4.25
N ARG A 165 7.18 9.85 5.25
CA ARG A 165 7.27 9.42 6.65
C ARG A 165 6.89 7.95 6.80
N ARG A 166 5.80 7.51 6.15
CA ARG A 166 5.37 6.09 6.17
C ARG A 166 6.37 5.16 5.50
N ALA A 167 7.03 5.58 4.41
CA ALA A 167 8.07 4.79 3.77
C ALA A 167 9.27 4.61 4.71
N GLU A 168 9.71 5.66 5.39
CA GLU A 168 10.79 5.63 6.38
C GLU A 168 10.43 4.77 7.61
N GLU A 169 9.22 4.95 8.14
CA GLU A 169 8.69 4.14 9.25
C GLU A 169 8.65 2.66 8.87
N ALA A 170 8.23 2.32 7.65
CA ALA A 170 8.21 0.94 7.18
C ALA A 170 9.63 0.35 7.07
N VAL A 171 10.62 1.12 6.60
CA VAL A 171 12.03 0.68 6.61
C VAL A 171 12.52 0.40 8.03
N ALA A 172 12.19 1.29 8.97
CA ALA A 172 12.57 1.17 10.38
C ALA A 172 11.86 0.00 11.08
N GLU A 173 10.56 -0.18 10.88
CA GLU A 173 9.77 -1.29 11.43
C GLU A 173 10.25 -2.64 10.88
N LEU A 174 10.60 -2.65 9.59
CA LEU A 174 11.24 -3.81 8.97
C LEU A 174 12.70 -3.98 9.41
N GLY A 175 13.31 -3.10 10.22
CA GLY A 175 14.67 -3.29 10.73
C GLY A 175 15.73 -3.49 9.64
N LEU A 176 15.52 -2.89 8.46
CA LEU A 176 16.44 -3.05 7.33
C LEU A 176 17.69 -2.18 7.53
N ASP A 177 18.86 -2.63 7.04
CA ASP A 177 20.02 -1.72 6.95
C ASP A 177 19.61 -0.55 6.03
N PRO A 178 19.70 0.70 6.50
CA PRO A 178 19.36 1.87 5.69
C PRO A 178 20.10 1.89 4.34
N ARG A 179 21.28 1.26 4.22
CA ARG A 179 22.01 1.13 2.95
C ARG A 179 21.27 0.35 1.88
N LEU A 180 20.29 -0.48 2.23
CA LEU A 180 19.54 -1.32 1.31
C LEU A 180 18.21 -0.69 0.89
N ALA A 181 17.71 0.31 1.63
CA ALA A 181 16.46 1.01 1.32
C ALA A 181 16.56 2.51 1.64
N ARG A 182 16.34 3.37 0.63
CA ARG A 182 16.48 4.83 0.74
C ARG A 182 15.21 5.57 0.32
N VAL A 183 14.91 6.63 1.06
CA VAL A 183 13.79 7.54 0.79
C VAL A 183 14.35 8.95 0.64
N GLY A 184 13.95 9.66 -0.41
CA GLY A 184 14.35 11.05 -0.67
C GLY A 184 15.69 11.21 -1.41
N GLU A 185 16.58 10.22 -1.36
CA GLU A 185 17.87 10.24 -2.05
C GLU A 185 18.22 8.90 -2.69
N VAL A 186 19.18 8.92 -3.63
CA VAL A 186 19.69 7.73 -4.30
C VAL A 186 20.97 7.26 -3.60
N ALA A 187 21.03 5.97 -3.26
CA ALA A 187 22.28 5.34 -2.81
C ALA A 187 22.54 4.04 -3.58
N ASP A 188 23.79 3.81 -3.94
CA ASP A 188 24.19 2.61 -4.67
C ASP A 188 23.87 1.32 -3.88
N GLY A 189 23.34 0.31 -4.57
CA GLY A 189 22.88 -0.95 -3.96
C GLY A 189 21.55 -0.86 -3.21
N ALA A 190 20.91 0.32 -3.14
CA ALA A 190 19.66 0.51 -2.42
C ALA A 190 18.44 0.45 -3.33
N TRP A 191 17.34 -0.08 -2.79
CA TRP A 191 16.00 0.20 -3.29
C TRP A 191 15.64 1.64 -2.91
N CYS A 192 15.47 2.51 -3.89
CA CYS A 192 15.33 3.96 -3.68
C CYS A 192 13.91 4.41 -4.02
N LEU A 193 13.36 5.34 -3.23
CA LEU A 193 12.16 6.13 -3.51
C LEU A 193 12.56 7.59 -3.56
N VAL A 194 12.52 8.22 -4.73
CA VAL A 194 12.98 9.61 -4.92
C VAL A 194 12.03 10.41 -5.79
N ARG A 195 12.08 11.74 -5.65
CA ARG A 195 11.35 12.66 -6.54
C ARG A 195 12.32 13.31 -7.53
N GLU A 196 12.05 13.13 -8.82
CA GLU A 196 12.85 13.70 -9.90
C GLU A 196 11.92 14.15 -11.03
N ASP A 197 12.21 15.31 -11.62
CA ASP A 197 11.43 15.90 -12.73
C ASP A 197 9.91 15.99 -12.43
N GLY A 198 9.56 16.28 -11.18
CA GLY A 198 8.18 16.42 -10.73
C GLY A 198 7.45 15.11 -10.46
N ARG A 199 8.03 13.95 -10.79
CA ARG A 199 7.46 12.61 -10.60
C ARG A 199 8.21 11.83 -9.53
N TRP A 200 7.59 10.76 -9.05
CA TRP A 200 8.17 9.84 -8.08
C TRP A 200 8.73 8.62 -8.79
N HIS A 201 9.93 8.21 -8.42
CA HIS A 201 10.58 7.05 -9.00
C HIS A 201 10.94 6.06 -7.91
N VAL A 202 10.68 4.79 -8.19
CA VAL A 202 11.11 3.68 -7.35
C VAL A 202 11.94 2.72 -8.18
N PHE A 203 13.16 2.42 -7.74
CA PHE A 203 14.10 1.58 -8.48
C PHE A 203 15.21 1.03 -7.59
N LEU A 204 15.91 0.00 -8.06
CA LEU A 204 17.17 -0.48 -7.49
C LEU A 204 18.33 0.26 -8.15
N ALA A 205 19.11 0.98 -7.36
CA ALA A 205 20.31 1.67 -7.83
C ALA A 205 21.51 0.70 -7.89
N HIS A 206 22.23 0.71 -9.02
CA HIS A 206 23.47 -0.05 -9.18
C HIS A 206 24.46 0.72 -10.06
N GLY A 207 25.40 1.42 -9.43
CA GLY A 207 26.25 2.43 -10.05
C GLY A 207 25.40 3.52 -10.71
N GLU A 208 25.67 3.79 -11.99
CA GLU A 208 24.88 4.74 -12.79
C GLU A 208 23.59 4.12 -13.36
N GLN A 209 23.38 2.82 -13.18
CA GLN A 209 22.23 2.11 -13.75
C GLN A 209 21.06 2.03 -12.76
N ARG A 210 19.84 2.12 -13.30
CA ARG A 210 18.60 1.89 -12.58
C ARG A 210 17.96 0.58 -13.04
N ARG A 211 17.64 -0.30 -12.11
CA ARG A 211 16.97 -1.59 -12.37
C ARG A 211 15.55 -1.55 -11.80
N ALA A 212 14.63 -2.27 -12.45
CA ALA A 212 13.22 -2.35 -12.05
C ALA A 212 12.59 -0.97 -11.77
N SER A 213 12.91 0.01 -12.62
CA SER A 213 12.47 1.39 -12.42
C SER A 213 11.01 1.57 -12.80
N VAL A 214 10.24 2.17 -11.88
CA VAL A 214 8.84 2.53 -12.09
C VAL A 214 8.63 3.98 -11.66
N ALA A 215 7.83 4.72 -12.43
CA ALA A 215 7.50 6.12 -12.16
C ALA A 215 6.02 6.26 -11.78
N PHE A 216 5.73 7.17 -10.86
CA PHE A 216 4.41 7.46 -10.32
C PHE A 216 4.17 8.97 -10.28
N ASP A 217 2.91 9.37 -10.33
CA ASP A 217 2.54 10.78 -10.29
C ASP A 217 2.33 11.26 -8.85
N SER A 218 2.02 10.34 -7.93
CA SER A 218 1.81 10.63 -6.51
C SER A 218 2.84 9.94 -5.59
N ALA A 219 3.16 10.58 -4.47
CA ALA A 219 4.03 10.01 -3.44
C ALA A 219 3.38 8.77 -2.82
N ALA A 220 2.05 8.78 -2.64
CA ALA A 220 1.32 7.70 -2.01
C ALA A 220 1.40 6.38 -2.81
N GLU A 221 1.28 6.43 -4.14
CA GLU A 221 1.45 5.26 -5.01
C GLU A 221 2.89 4.73 -4.96
N ALA A 222 3.86 5.63 -5.07
CA ALA A 222 5.27 5.29 -5.01
C ALA A 222 5.64 4.65 -3.66
N THR A 223 5.14 5.19 -2.55
CA THR A 223 5.30 4.60 -1.20
C THR A 223 4.69 3.21 -1.11
N ARG A 224 3.46 3.00 -1.62
CA ARG A 224 2.83 1.67 -1.61
C ARG A 224 3.66 0.65 -2.38
N TYR A 225 4.15 1.02 -3.54
CA TYR A 225 5.01 0.16 -4.36
C TYR A 225 6.35 -0.12 -3.66
N PHE A 226 6.99 0.93 -3.14
CA PHE A 226 8.26 0.85 -2.41
C PHE A 226 8.15 -0.09 -1.19
N VAL A 227 7.21 0.18 -0.29
CA VAL A 227 6.99 -0.60 0.94
C VAL A 227 6.52 -2.02 0.61
N GLY A 228 5.66 -2.18 -0.39
CA GLY A 228 5.22 -3.49 -0.86
C GLY A 228 6.39 -4.37 -1.25
N ASN A 229 7.34 -3.84 -2.03
CA ASN A 229 8.55 -4.56 -2.41
C ASN A 229 9.42 -4.94 -1.19
N LEU A 230 9.62 -4.03 -0.24
CA LEU A 230 10.37 -4.31 1.00
C LEU A 230 9.72 -5.45 1.79
N TYR A 231 8.39 -5.44 1.93
CA TYR A 231 7.67 -6.45 2.70
C TYR A 231 7.69 -7.84 2.02
N LEU A 232 7.53 -7.87 0.69
CA LEU A 232 7.56 -9.09 -0.12
C LEU A 232 8.93 -9.77 -0.06
N HIS A 233 10.01 -9.00 0.02
CA HIS A 233 11.39 -9.49 0.01
C HIS A 233 12.11 -9.32 1.36
N ARG A 234 11.37 -9.11 2.46
CA ARG A 234 11.91 -8.75 3.78
C ARG A 234 13.03 -9.67 4.29
N GLU A 235 12.96 -10.97 4.00
CA GLU A 235 13.99 -11.94 4.40
C GLU A 235 15.32 -11.67 3.69
N ALA A 236 15.27 -11.37 2.39
CA ALA A 236 16.45 -11.02 1.60
C ALA A 236 17.04 -9.67 2.01
N PHE A 237 16.20 -8.68 2.34
CA PHE A 237 16.66 -7.36 2.79
C PHE A 237 17.30 -7.36 4.18
N ARG A 238 16.99 -8.34 5.04
CA ARG A 238 17.55 -8.40 6.40
C ARG A 238 18.84 -9.21 6.51
N ASP A 239 19.24 -9.95 5.47
CA ASP A 239 20.23 -11.02 5.58
C ASP A 239 19.92 -12.01 6.74
N GLU A 240 18.65 -12.06 7.17
CA GLU A 240 18.18 -12.90 8.26
C GLU A 240 17.87 -14.28 7.68
N LEU A 241 18.71 -15.26 8.02
CA LEU A 241 18.28 -16.65 8.11
C LEU A 241 16.91 -16.66 8.84
N PRO A 242 15.90 -17.45 8.39
CA PRO A 242 14.60 -17.51 9.04
C PRO A 242 14.73 -17.57 10.57
N PRO A 243 13.80 -17.03 11.38
CA PRO A 243 13.96 -16.95 12.83
C PRO A 243 14.41 -18.27 13.49
N ASP A 244 13.99 -19.39 12.89
CA ASP A 244 14.28 -20.73 13.37
C ASP A 244 15.51 -21.40 12.72
N ALA A 245 16.13 -20.80 11.71
CA ALA A 245 17.29 -21.38 11.01
C ALA A 245 18.56 -21.39 11.87
N LYS A 246 18.62 -20.57 12.95
CA LYS A 246 19.65 -20.64 14.00
C LYS A 246 19.17 -21.36 15.28
N ARG A 247 17.90 -21.78 15.36
CA ARG A 247 17.33 -22.44 16.55
C ARG A 247 18.04 -23.76 16.81
N HIS A 248 18.49 -23.98 18.05
CA HIS A 248 19.11 -25.25 18.40
C HIS A 248 18.08 -26.38 18.31
N ILE A 249 18.52 -27.59 17.97
CA ILE A 249 17.62 -28.69 17.66
C ILE A 249 16.66 -29.05 18.81
N ASP A 250 17.13 -28.91 20.04
CA ASP A 250 16.37 -29.23 21.26
C ASP A 250 15.37 -28.13 21.64
N GLU A 251 15.48 -26.94 21.05
CA GLU A 251 14.60 -25.80 21.33
C GLU A 251 13.33 -25.80 20.46
N TRP A 252 13.24 -26.74 19.50
CA TRP A 252 12.03 -26.89 18.71
C TRP A 252 10.87 -27.38 19.58
N PRO A 253 9.69 -26.74 19.53
CA PRO A 253 8.56 -27.08 20.40
C PRO A 253 7.92 -28.43 20.05
N ILE A 254 8.26 -29.01 18.89
CA ILE A 254 7.79 -30.32 18.44
C ILE A 254 9.03 -31.17 18.20
N GLN A 255 9.14 -32.27 18.95
CA GLN A 255 10.22 -33.25 18.84
C GLN A 255 9.68 -34.57 18.26
N PRO A 256 10.52 -35.39 17.60
CA PRO A 256 10.14 -36.72 17.14
C PRO A 256 9.72 -37.62 18.31
N LEU A 257 8.62 -38.35 18.14
CA LEU A 257 8.06 -39.29 19.12
C LEU A 257 8.15 -40.73 18.60
N GLY A 258 7.91 -41.72 19.47
CA GLY A 258 7.84 -43.14 19.06
C GLY A 258 9.13 -43.69 18.43
N GLY A 259 10.28 -43.07 18.69
CA GLY A 259 11.55 -43.45 18.04
C GLY A 259 11.68 -43.00 16.58
N ASP A 260 10.88 -42.02 16.15
CA ASP A 260 11.01 -41.40 14.84
C ASP A 260 12.37 -40.71 14.62
N ILE A 261 12.71 -40.53 13.35
CA ILE A 261 14.00 -39.99 12.91
C ILE A 261 14.24 -38.59 13.52
N LYS A 262 15.44 -38.40 14.06
CA LYS A 262 15.87 -37.17 14.75
C LYS A 262 15.79 -35.94 13.83
N LEU A 263 15.53 -34.77 14.43
CA LEU A 263 15.45 -33.48 13.73
C LEU A 263 16.73 -33.06 12.98
N THR A 264 17.86 -33.74 13.25
CA THR A 264 19.15 -33.49 12.57
C THR A 264 19.08 -33.88 11.10
N LEU A 265 18.17 -34.80 10.73
CA LEU A 265 18.00 -35.28 9.37
C LEU A 265 16.96 -34.48 8.56
N TYR A 266 16.52 -33.33 9.07
CA TYR A 266 15.65 -32.40 8.33
C TYR A 266 16.26 -31.00 8.23
N LYS A 267 16.35 -30.46 7.01
CA LYS A 267 16.76 -29.07 6.74
C LYS A 267 15.55 -28.17 6.51
N GLY A 268 15.75 -26.84 6.61
CA GLY A 268 14.70 -25.86 6.34
C GLY A 268 13.50 -25.97 7.29
N LYS A 269 13.76 -26.34 8.55
CA LYS A 269 12.73 -26.55 9.56
C LYS A 269 11.94 -25.26 9.81
N ARG A 270 10.61 -25.36 9.90
CA ARG A 270 9.72 -24.25 10.26
C ARG A 270 8.39 -24.76 10.82
N LEU A 271 7.76 -23.96 11.68
CA LEU A 271 6.39 -24.24 12.12
C LEU A 271 5.37 -23.85 11.04
N VAL A 272 4.37 -24.70 10.84
CA VAL A 272 3.27 -24.51 9.90
C VAL A 272 1.94 -24.95 10.52
N THR A 273 0.83 -24.50 9.95
CA THR A 273 -0.50 -25.03 10.22
C THR A 273 -0.97 -25.77 8.97
N LEU A 274 -1.18 -27.08 9.10
CA LEU A 274 -1.69 -27.93 8.03
C LEU A 274 -3.21 -27.78 7.94
N PRO A 275 -3.79 -27.48 6.78
CA PRO A 275 -5.24 -27.35 6.64
C PRO A 275 -5.95 -28.72 6.67
N PRO A 276 -7.25 -28.74 7.01
CA PRO A 276 -8.10 -29.91 6.80
C PRO A 276 -8.02 -30.41 5.36
N GLY A 277 -8.14 -31.72 5.15
CA GLY A 277 -8.03 -32.37 3.85
C GLY A 277 -6.61 -32.71 3.42
N THR A 278 -5.58 -32.22 4.13
CA THR A 278 -4.18 -32.60 3.85
C THR A 278 -3.99 -34.10 4.06
N GLU A 279 -3.43 -34.77 3.06
CA GLU A 279 -3.10 -36.19 3.11
C GLU A 279 -1.62 -36.40 3.42
N LEU A 280 -1.37 -37.25 4.41
CA LEU A 280 -0.05 -37.57 4.93
C LEU A 280 0.12 -39.08 5.00
N ASP A 281 1.33 -39.58 4.85
CA ASP A 281 1.61 -41.01 4.94
C ASP A 281 2.84 -41.32 5.80
N ARG A 282 2.95 -42.57 6.25
CA ARG A 282 4.12 -43.07 7.00
C ARG A 282 4.30 -44.57 6.79
N TYR A 283 5.54 -45.00 7.00
CA TYR A 283 5.89 -46.39 7.28
C TYR A 283 6.15 -46.51 8.78
N GLY A 284 5.46 -47.44 9.47
CA GLY A 284 5.66 -47.72 10.89
C GLY A 284 4.46 -47.43 11.80
N ASP A 285 4.62 -47.84 13.06
CA ASP A 285 3.60 -47.85 14.13
C ASP A 285 3.08 -46.46 14.55
N PRO A 286 1.79 -46.26 14.85
CA PRO A 286 1.20 -44.95 15.13
C PRO A 286 1.67 -44.26 16.42
N SER A 287 2.57 -44.83 17.22
CA SER A 287 3.24 -44.14 18.35
C SER A 287 4.18 -43.01 17.93
N GLY A 288 4.61 -42.99 16.66
CA GLY A 288 5.36 -41.89 16.05
C GLY A 288 4.49 -40.68 15.72
N ASN A 289 5.13 -39.55 15.45
CA ASN A 289 4.46 -38.29 15.06
C ASN A 289 4.97 -37.70 13.73
N THR A 290 5.91 -38.38 13.07
CA THR A 290 6.48 -37.94 11.81
C THR A 290 5.79 -38.63 10.64
N LEU A 291 5.31 -37.84 9.69
CA LEU A 291 4.68 -38.27 8.45
C LEU A 291 5.29 -37.51 7.27
N TYR A 292 5.02 -37.94 6.05
CA TYR A 292 5.39 -37.22 4.84
C TYR A 292 4.14 -36.83 4.05
N ALA A 293 4.30 -35.92 3.09
CA ALA A 293 3.26 -35.71 2.08
C ALA A 293 2.89 -37.04 1.41
N ALA A 294 1.59 -37.34 1.32
CA ALA A 294 1.12 -38.59 0.74
C ALA A 294 1.70 -38.84 -0.66
N GLY A 295 2.20 -40.05 -0.90
CA GLY A 295 2.82 -40.44 -2.17
C GLY A 295 4.34 -40.19 -2.23
N THR A 296 4.96 -39.71 -1.16
CA THR A 296 6.43 -39.54 -1.12
C THR A 296 7.12 -40.91 -1.25
N GLU A 297 7.93 -41.14 -2.28
CA GLU A 297 8.62 -42.43 -2.43
C GLU A 297 9.63 -42.67 -1.30
N PHE A 298 9.87 -43.95 -0.97
CA PHE A 298 10.74 -44.33 0.14
C PHE A 298 12.14 -43.68 0.11
N PRO A 299 12.87 -43.63 -1.03
CA PRO A 299 14.20 -43.01 -1.07
C PRO A 299 14.21 -41.50 -0.79
N TYR A 300 13.08 -40.81 -0.94
CA TYR A 300 13.00 -39.39 -0.62
C TYR A 300 12.78 -39.13 0.88
N ARG A 301 12.56 -40.18 1.68
CA ARG A 301 12.35 -40.10 3.14
C ARG A 301 13.63 -40.25 3.96
N SER A 302 14.73 -40.71 3.35
CA SER A 302 16.01 -40.97 4.05
C SER A 302 15.82 -41.77 5.34
N HIS A 303 15.04 -42.83 5.26
CA HIS A 303 14.77 -43.74 6.38
C HIS A 303 15.64 -45.00 6.25
N PRO A 304 16.05 -45.66 7.35
CA PRO A 304 16.75 -46.93 7.26
C PRO A 304 15.93 -47.97 6.49
N GLU A 305 16.59 -48.83 5.70
CA GLU A 305 15.92 -49.84 4.89
C GLU A 305 15.00 -50.77 5.69
N SER A 306 15.30 -51.02 6.97
CA SER A 306 14.41 -51.79 7.85
C SER A 306 12.98 -51.23 7.91
N ARG A 307 12.82 -49.89 7.82
CA ARG A 307 11.50 -49.22 7.82
C ARG A 307 10.71 -49.44 6.53
N ALA A 308 11.35 -49.90 5.45
CA ALA A 308 10.66 -50.21 4.20
C ALA A 308 9.69 -51.40 4.35
N ARG A 309 9.93 -52.25 5.36
CA ARG A 309 9.13 -53.43 5.67
C ARG A 309 8.03 -53.16 6.68
N ASP A 310 8.02 -51.97 7.27
CA ASP A 310 6.99 -51.59 8.22
C ASP A 310 5.65 -51.39 7.50
N GLU A 311 4.55 -51.49 8.26
CA GLU A 311 3.22 -51.22 7.72
C GLU A 311 3.11 -49.79 7.19
N TYR A 312 2.46 -49.66 6.02
CA TYR A 312 2.28 -48.38 5.34
C TYR A 312 0.88 -47.86 5.59
N HIS A 313 0.79 -46.65 6.13
CA HIS A 313 -0.45 -46.00 6.51
C HIS A 313 -0.58 -44.65 5.83
N VAL A 314 -1.81 -44.27 5.49
CA VAL A 314 -2.16 -42.95 4.94
C VAL A 314 -3.26 -42.36 5.80
N TYR A 315 -3.14 -41.07 6.11
CA TYR A 315 -4.06 -40.34 6.95
C TYR A 315 -4.51 -39.06 6.26
N ARG A 316 -5.73 -38.63 6.52
CA ARG A 316 -6.27 -37.33 6.13
C ARG A 316 -6.56 -36.50 7.36
N LEU A 317 -6.12 -35.25 7.37
CA LEU A 317 -6.47 -34.30 8.41
C LEU A 317 -7.96 -33.91 8.32
N ARG A 318 -8.68 -34.01 9.44
CA ARG A 318 -10.07 -33.53 9.58
C ARG A 318 -10.14 -32.09 10.04
N TYR A 319 -9.13 -31.66 10.79
CA TYR A 319 -9.01 -30.32 11.36
C TYR A 319 -7.63 -29.73 11.08
N ALA A 320 -7.52 -28.41 11.23
CA ALA A 320 -6.23 -27.75 11.10
C ALA A 320 -5.29 -28.15 12.24
N VAL A 321 -4.06 -28.56 11.91
CA VAL A 321 -3.08 -29.04 12.90
C VAL A 321 -1.78 -28.29 12.77
N ARG A 322 -1.25 -27.81 13.89
CA ARG A 322 0.09 -27.23 13.95
C ARG A 322 1.13 -28.34 13.85
N ALA A 323 2.13 -28.13 13.00
CA ALA A 323 3.19 -29.10 12.72
C ALA A 323 4.53 -28.40 12.52
N LEU A 324 5.60 -29.15 12.77
CA LEU A 324 6.94 -28.79 12.33
C LEU A 324 7.18 -29.45 10.98
N THR A 325 7.51 -28.67 9.95
CA THR A 325 7.87 -29.22 8.63
C THR A 325 9.37 -29.09 8.39
N GLY A 326 9.92 -30.00 7.58
CA GLY A 326 11.29 -29.94 7.11
C GLY A 326 11.52 -30.87 5.92
N THR A 327 12.60 -30.64 5.18
CA THR A 327 13.01 -31.47 4.05
C THR A 327 14.02 -32.52 4.52
N ALA A 328 13.76 -33.80 4.24
CA ALA A 328 14.70 -34.87 4.53
C ALA A 328 16.05 -34.62 3.82
N VAL A 329 17.15 -34.73 4.56
CA VAL A 329 18.51 -34.63 3.98
C VAL A 329 18.95 -35.97 3.41
N PRO A 330 19.88 -36.02 2.43
CA PRO A 330 20.44 -37.29 1.96
C PRO A 330 21.10 -38.06 3.11
N TRP A 331 20.68 -39.31 3.34
CA TRP A 331 21.20 -40.19 4.40
C TRP A 331 20.80 -41.65 4.14
N PHE A 332 21.43 -42.63 4.80
CA PHE A 332 21.19 -44.08 4.59
C PHE A 332 21.24 -44.52 3.11
N ASP A 333 22.21 -43.99 2.36
CA ASP A 333 22.36 -44.23 0.92
C ASP A 333 21.12 -43.86 0.08
N GLN A 334 20.31 -42.94 0.60
CA GLN A 334 19.12 -42.41 -0.05
C GLN A 334 19.25 -40.92 -0.36
N PRO A 335 18.65 -40.45 -1.47
CA PRO A 335 18.76 -39.06 -1.91
C PRO A 335 18.05 -38.06 -1.00
N GLY A 336 17.03 -38.47 -0.23
CA GLY A 336 16.23 -37.55 0.58
C GLY A 336 15.47 -36.53 -0.29
N GLY A 337 15.00 -35.43 0.30
CA GLY A 337 14.28 -34.38 -0.42
C GLY A 337 12.76 -34.40 -0.25
N GLY A 338 12.21 -35.45 0.37
CA GLY A 338 10.81 -35.53 0.76
C GLY A 338 10.48 -34.53 1.86
N VAL A 339 9.23 -34.04 1.86
CA VAL A 339 8.73 -33.10 2.87
C VAL A 339 8.11 -33.89 4.02
N ALA A 340 8.73 -33.78 5.19
CA ALA A 340 8.24 -34.35 6.43
C ALA A 340 7.40 -33.34 7.21
N PHE A 341 6.45 -33.86 7.98
CA PHE A 341 5.59 -33.15 8.92
C PHE A 341 5.60 -33.89 10.25
N LEU A 342 6.08 -33.22 11.29
CA LEU A 342 6.07 -33.70 12.66
C LEU A 342 4.92 -33.03 13.40
N LEU A 343 3.99 -33.83 13.90
CA LEU A 343 2.80 -33.35 14.60
C LEU A 343 3.08 -33.19 16.10
N GLU A 344 2.32 -32.33 16.79
CA GLU A 344 2.53 -32.08 18.23
C GLU A 344 2.30 -33.32 19.12
N ARG A 345 1.57 -34.32 18.61
CA ARG A 345 1.19 -35.53 19.33
C ARG A 345 1.36 -36.79 18.45
N PRO A 346 1.46 -37.99 19.05
CA PRO A 346 1.49 -39.25 18.32
C PRO A 346 0.29 -39.40 17.36
N VAL A 347 0.51 -40.10 16.25
CA VAL A 347 -0.54 -40.40 15.27
C VAL A 347 -1.70 -41.14 15.92
N ALA A 348 -1.43 -42.09 16.83
CA ALA A 348 -2.43 -42.86 17.54
C ALA A 348 -3.43 -41.97 18.30
N ASP A 349 -2.93 -40.95 19.02
CA ASP A 349 -3.77 -40.02 19.78
C ASP A 349 -4.63 -39.15 18.85
N LEU A 350 -4.02 -38.67 17.77
CA LEU A 350 -4.71 -37.84 16.78
C LEU A 350 -5.79 -38.61 16.03
N VAL A 351 -5.60 -39.91 15.80
CA VAL A 351 -6.63 -40.79 15.23
C VAL A 351 -7.74 -41.05 16.24
N ALA A 352 -7.41 -41.36 17.50
CA ALA A 352 -8.39 -41.60 18.55
C ALA A 352 -9.31 -40.39 18.80
N GLU A 353 -8.78 -39.18 18.66
CA GLU A 353 -9.54 -37.92 18.79
C GLU A 353 -10.26 -37.49 17.51
N GLY A 354 -10.10 -38.22 16.41
CA GLY A 354 -10.71 -37.89 15.11
C GLY A 354 -10.09 -36.67 14.42
N VAL A 355 -8.89 -36.25 14.85
CA VAL A 355 -8.10 -35.20 14.19
C VAL A 355 -7.47 -35.71 12.89
N LEU A 356 -6.98 -36.95 12.92
CA LEU A 356 -6.57 -37.72 11.75
C LEU A 356 -7.61 -38.82 11.48
N GLU A 357 -7.89 -39.05 10.21
CA GLU A 357 -8.68 -40.19 9.73
C GLU A 357 -7.75 -41.07 8.88
N GLU A 358 -7.59 -42.33 9.25
CA GLU A 358 -6.83 -43.29 8.43
C GLU A 358 -7.61 -43.65 7.16
N ILE A 359 -6.94 -43.66 6.01
CA ILE A 359 -7.50 -43.99 4.70
C ILE A 359 -7.16 -45.47 4.39
N PRO A 360 -8.12 -46.41 4.44
CA PRO A 360 -7.82 -47.84 4.30
C PRO A 360 -7.40 -48.26 2.88
N HIS A 361 -7.83 -47.49 1.87
CA HIS A 361 -7.54 -47.75 0.46
C HIS A 361 -7.10 -46.43 -0.22
N PRO A 362 -5.85 -46.00 -0.01
CA PRO A 362 -5.36 -44.77 -0.60
C PRO A 362 -5.24 -44.91 -2.12
N THR A 363 -5.75 -43.93 -2.86
CA THR A 363 -5.59 -43.83 -4.32
C THR A 363 -4.15 -43.50 -4.73
N LEU A 364 -3.38 -42.90 -3.82
CA LEU A 364 -1.97 -42.56 -4.00
C LEU A 364 -1.14 -43.43 -3.04
N ARG A 365 -0.52 -44.48 -3.58
CA ARG A 365 0.49 -45.27 -2.88
C ARG A 365 1.80 -45.14 -3.65
N PRO A 366 2.93 -44.77 -2.99
CA PRO A 366 4.21 -44.80 -3.66
C PRO A 366 4.54 -46.23 -4.10
N PRO A 367 5.35 -46.41 -5.16
CA PRO A 367 5.82 -47.73 -5.56
C PRO A 367 6.45 -48.45 -4.37
N ALA A 368 6.29 -49.77 -4.33
CA ALA A 368 6.90 -50.58 -3.28
C ALA A 368 8.42 -50.35 -3.29
N PRO A 369 9.05 -50.19 -2.11
CA PRO A 369 10.49 -49.99 -2.03
C PRO A 369 11.21 -51.18 -2.69
N SER A 370 12.18 -50.89 -3.56
CA SER A 370 12.96 -51.93 -4.25
C SER A 370 13.87 -52.63 -3.24
N ALA A 371 13.74 -53.96 -3.13
CA ALA A 371 14.68 -54.76 -2.33
C ALA A 371 16.04 -54.78 -3.06
N SER A 372 17.11 -54.34 -2.38
CA SER A 372 18.48 -54.51 -2.86
C SER A 372 19.08 -55.82 -2.35
#